data_AF-A0A7S3U862-F1
#
_entry.id   AF-A0A7S3U862-F1
#
_cell.length_a   1.000
_cell.length_b   1.000
_cell.length_c   1.000
_cell.angle_alpha   90.00
_cell.angle_beta   90.00
_cell.angle_gamma   90.00
#
_symmetry.space_group_name_H-M   'P 1'
#
loop_
_entity.id
_entity.type
_entity.pdbx_description
1 polymer ?
#
loop_
_entity_poly.entity_id
_entity_poly.type
_entity_poly.pdbx_seq_one_letter_code
_entity_poly.pdbx_strand_id
1 'polypeptide(L)'
;QEEMERFTRTFSGSYFQDHASQKVARVSPAHIQGFYANIQHFWDRAVTHSRNSQYRPVVVLNGCRRDLSEAYHELMQVPCYYDAEVCGEFPEMYEMCGDYG
;
A
#
# COMPACT_ATOMS: atom_id res chain seq x y z
N GLN A 1 2.93 -15.97 1.57
CA GLN A 1 2.59 -16.69 0.32
C GLN A 1 1.40 -17.62 0.51
N GLU A 2 1.32 -18.35 1.63
CA GLU A 2 0.20 -19.25 1.96
C GLU A 2 -1.20 -18.58 1.90
N GLU A 3 -1.33 -17.33 2.37
CA GLU A 3 -2.62 -16.61 2.32
C GLU A 3 -3.10 -16.37 0.88
N MET A 4 -2.19 -16.01 -0.04
CA MET A 4 -2.50 -15.83 -1.46
C MET A 4 -3.03 -17.12 -2.08
N GLU A 5 -2.39 -18.25 -1.79
CA GLU A 5 -2.78 -19.56 -2.31
C GLU A 5 -4.13 -20.00 -1.75
N ARG A 6 -4.35 -19.79 -0.45
CA ARG A 6 -5.65 -20.03 0.19
C ARG A 6 -6.75 -19.20 -0.48
N PHE A 7 -6.53 -17.89 -0.62
CA PHE A 7 -7.49 -16.98 -1.26
C PHE A 7 -7.75 -17.37 -2.72
N THR A 8 -6.69 -17.71 -3.47
CA THR A 8 -6.80 -18.15 -4.86
C THR A 8 -7.66 -19.41 -4.98
N ARG A 9 -7.43 -20.42 -4.14
CA ARG A 9 -8.24 -21.66 -4.12
C ARG A 9 -9.69 -21.40 -3.73
N THR A 10 -9.93 -20.50 -2.78
CA THR A 10 -11.28 -20.20 -2.30
C THR A 10 -12.13 -19.47 -3.35
N PHE A 11 -11.55 -18.52 -4.08
CA PHE A 11 -12.34 -17.60 -4.92
C PHE A 11 -12.23 -17.87 -6.43
N SER A 12 -11.15 -18.48 -6.91
CA SER A 12 -10.99 -18.69 -8.36
C SER A 12 -12.03 -19.68 -8.90
N GLY A 13 -12.70 -19.32 -10.00
CA GLY A 13 -13.76 -20.13 -10.60
C GLY A 13 -15.15 -19.93 -9.99
N SER A 14 -15.28 -19.12 -8.94
CA SER A 14 -16.58 -18.81 -8.34
C SER A 14 -17.35 -17.77 -9.16
N TYR A 15 -18.69 -17.86 -9.15
CA TYR A 15 -19.60 -16.88 -9.76
C TYR A 15 -20.06 -15.88 -8.71
N PHE A 16 -20.25 -14.63 -9.15
CA PHE A 16 -20.83 -13.59 -8.30
C PHE A 16 -22.34 -13.77 -8.20
N GLN A 17 -22.87 -13.85 -6.97
CA GLN A 17 -24.27 -14.23 -6.72
C GLN A 17 -25.24 -13.04 -6.58
N ASP A 18 -24.73 -11.85 -6.23
CA ASP A 18 -25.58 -10.70 -5.87
C ASP A 18 -26.32 -10.07 -7.07
N HIS A 19 -25.85 -10.36 -8.28
CA HIS A 19 -26.43 -9.88 -9.53
C HIS A 19 -26.43 -11.02 -10.56
N ALA A 20 -27.29 -10.95 -11.57
CA ALA A 20 -27.34 -11.90 -12.69
C ALA A 20 -26.13 -11.76 -13.64
N SER A 21 -24.93 -11.88 -13.07
CA SER A 21 -23.63 -11.71 -13.72
C SER A 21 -23.07 -13.08 -14.08
N GLN A 22 -22.62 -13.24 -15.33
CA GLN A 22 -21.89 -14.43 -15.78
C GLN A 22 -20.37 -14.32 -15.53
N LYS A 23 -19.93 -13.32 -14.77
CA LYS A 23 -18.51 -13.12 -14.47
C LYS A 23 -18.01 -14.23 -13.54
N VAL A 24 -16.83 -14.75 -13.86
CA VAL A 24 -16.10 -15.74 -13.06
C VAL A 24 -14.92 -15.05 -12.38
N ALA A 25 -14.78 -15.24 -11.07
CA ALA A 25 -13.69 -14.67 -10.29
C ALA A 25 -12.35 -15.35 -10.63
N ARG A 26 -11.29 -14.54 -10.73
CA ARG A 26 -9.89 -14.99 -10.88
C ARG A 26 -8.99 -14.18 -9.97
N VAL A 27 -8.03 -14.85 -9.34
CA VAL A 27 -7.01 -14.21 -8.50
C VAL A 27 -5.66 -14.29 -9.23
N SER A 28 -4.89 -13.22 -9.18
CA SER A 28 -3.51 -13.18 -9.68
C SER A 28 -2.68 -12.19 -8.88
N PRO A 29 -1.35 -12.36 -8.83
CA PRO A 29 -0.48 -11.35 -8.23
C PRO A 29 -0.68 -9.98 -8.89
N ALA A 30 -0.78 -8.93 -8.07
CA ALA A 30 -0.75 -7.55 -8.53
C ALA A 30 0.61 -7.18 -9.13
N HIS A 31 0.64 -6.18 -10.02
CA HIS A 31 1.90 -5.65 -10.54
C HIS A 31 2.73 -4.97 -9.45
N ILE A 32 2.06 -4.27 -8.52
CA ILE A 32 2.67 -3.60 -7.37
C ILE A 32 2.45 -4.47 -6.14
N GLN A 33 3.55 -4.88 -5.51
CA GLN A 33 3.54 -5.80 -4.38
C GLN A 33 3.98 -5.11 -3.11
N GLY A 34 3.33 -5.46 -1.99
CA GLY A 34 3.67 -4.94 -0.67
C GLY A 34 2.94 -3.66 -0.29
N PHE A 35 2.77 -3.47 1.01
CA PHE A 35 1.98 -2.37 1.57
C PHE A 35 2.56 -0.99 1.24
N TYR A 36 3.85 -0.78 1.52
CA TYR A 36 4.55 0.50 1.28
C TYR A 36 4.50 0.92 -0.19
N ALA A 37 4.80 0.01 -1.11
CA ALA A 37 4.78 0.31 -2.54
C ALA A 37 3.37 0.67 -3.02
N ASN A 38 2.32 0.05 -2.47
CA ASN A 38 0.94 0.44 -2.76
C ASN A 38 0.61 1.84 -2.22
N ILE A 39 1.00 2.16 -0.99
CA ILE A 39 0.78 3.49 -0.41
C ILE A 39 1.48 4.57 -1.24
N GLN A 40 2.75 4.38 -1.58
CA GLN A 40 3.49 5.29 -2.45
C GLN A 40 2.85 5.44 -3.83
N HIS A 41 2.37 4.34 -4.42
CA HIS A 41 1.75 4.36 -5.74
C HIS A 41 0.46 5.18 -5.79
N PHE A 42 -0.35 5.11 -4.73
CA PHE A 42 -1.67 5.73 -4.68
C PHE A 42 -1.68 7.13 -4.08
N TRP A 43 -0.66 7.53 -3.30
CA TRP A 43 -0.60 8.80 -2.56
C TRP A 43 -1.03 10.05 -3.35
N ASP A 44 -0.47 10.24 -4.54
CA ASP A 44 -0.72 11.43 -5.38
C ASP A 44 -1.66 11.12 -6.55
N ARG A 45 -2.49 10.07 -6.43
CA ARG A 45 -3.41 9.69 -7.50
C ARG A 45 -4.75 10.37 -7.29
N ALA A 46 -5.34 10.89 -8.37
CA ALA A 46 -6.66 11.55 -8.34
C ALA A 46 -7.77 10.76 -7.61
N VAL A 47 -7.68 9.43 -7.56
CA VAL A 47 -8.62 8.57 -6.81
C VAL A 47 -8.63 8.84 -5.30
N THR A 48 -7.54 9.33 -4.71
CA THR A 48 -7.46 9.72 -3.29
C THR A 48 -8.27 10.99 -3.02
N HIS A 49 -8.40 11.86 -4.01
CA HIS A 49 -9.13 13.13 -3.91
C HIS A 49 -10.62 13.02 -4.28
N SER A 50 -11.15 11.81 -4.53
CA SER A 50 -12.57 11.61 -4.83
C SER A 50 -13.45 12.20 -3.74
N ARG A 51 -14.43 13.04 -4.09
CA ARG A 51 -15.41 13.58 -3.14
C ARG A 51 -16.24 12.50 -2.46
N ASN A 52 -16.52 11.40 -3.19
CA ASN A 52 -17.16 10.23 -2.61
C ASN A 52 -16.09 9.29 -2.04
N SER A 53 -16.11 9.11 -0.72
CA SER A 53 -15.17 8.28 0.03
C SER A 53 -15.24 6.79 -0.33
N GLN A 54 -16.35 6.32 -0.93
CA GLN A 54 -16.49 4.93 -1.38
C GLN A 54 -15.59 4.58 -2.57
N TYR A 55 -15.10 5.58 -3.30
CA TYR A 55 -14.17 5.38 -4.42
C TYR A 55 -12.70 5.59 -4.05
N ARG A 56 -12.41 5.96 -2.79
CA ARG A 56 -11.03 6.13 -2.33
C ARG A 56 -10.45 4.76 -1.93
N PRO A 57 -9.14 4.55 -2.08
CA PRO A 57 -8.47 3.36 -1.54
C PRO A 57 -8.72 3.22 -0.04
N VAL A 58 -8.90 1.98 0.42
CA VAL A 58 -9.03 1.66 1.85
C VAL A 58 -7.67 1.22 2.37
N VAL A 59 -7.17 1.91 3.38
CA VAL A 59 -5.92 1.57 4.06
C VAL A 59 -6.24 1.08 5.46
N VAL A 60 -5.67 -0.07 5.84
CA VAL A 60 -5.72 -0.59 7.21
C VAL A 60 -4.29 -0.71 7.71
N LEU A 61 -3.94 0.09 8.72
CA LEU A 61 -2.62 0.13 9.34
C LEU A 61 -2.78 -0.14 10.83
N ASN A 62 -2.02 -1.10 11.36
CA ASN A 62 -2.10 -1.52 12.77
C ASN A 62 -3.52 -1.93 13.22
N GLY A 63 -4.29 -2.54 12.31
CA GLY A 63 -5.68 -2.95 12.57
C GLY A 63 -6.71 -1.82 12.53
N CYS A 64 -6.28 -0.57 12.32
CA CYS A 64 -7.17 0.59 12.20
C CYS A 64 -7.29 1.05 10.75
N ARG A 65 -8.50 1.41 10.33
CA ARG A 65 -8.72 2.07 9.04
C ARG A 65 -8.15 3.49 9.11
N ARG A 66 -7.36 3.86 8.10
CA ARG A 66 -6.73 5.18 7.97
C ARG A 66 -7.06 5.81 6.64
N ASP A 67 -6.99 7.13 6.57
CA ASP A 67 -6.89 7.81 5.28
C ASP A 67 -5.52 7.51 4.67
N LEU A 68 -5.45 7.50 3.33
CA LEU A 68 -4.22 7.16 2.64
C LEU A 68 -3.11 8.19 2.88
N SER A 69 -3.45 9.47 2.96
CA SER A 69 -2.49 10.54 3.27
C SER A 69 -1.95 10.39 4.70
N GLU A 70 -2.81 10.06 5.67
CA GLU A 70 -2.40 9.79 7.05
C GLU A 70 -1.41 8.61 7.11
N ALA A 71 -1.75 7.50 6.44
CA ALA A 71 -0.88 6.33 6.40
C ALA A 71 0.45 6.62 5.69
N TYR A 72 0.45 7.42 4.62
CA TYR A 72 1.67 7.84 3.94
C TYR A 72 2.59 8.62 4.88
N HIS A 73 2.05 9.61 5.60
CA HIS A 73 2.83 10.39 6.56
C HIS A 73 3.36 9.53 7.72
N GLU A 74 2.56 8.63 8.28
CA GLU A 74 3.00 7.73 9.36
C GLU A 74 4.17 6.82 8.91
N LEU A 75 4.12 6.31 7.69
CA LEU A 75 5.19 5.46 7.14
C LEU A 75 6.45 6.23 6.75
N MET A 76 6.29 7.44 6.21
CA MET A 76 7.40 8.26 5.70
C MET A 76 8.04 9.16 6.77
N GLN A 77 7.41 9.31 7.93
CA GLN A 77 7.97 9.99 9.10
C GLN A 77 8.92 9.12 9.93
N VAL A 78 9.17 7.87 9.51
CA VAL A 78 10.28 7.10 10.06
C VAL A 78 11.55 7.60 9.35
N PRO A 79 12.44 8.38 10.00
CA PRO A 79 13.74 8.66 9.42
C PRO A 79 14.45 7.31 9.28
N CYS A 80 14.68 6.88 8.04
CA CYS A 80 15.71 5.92 7.63
C CYS A 80 16.26 5.02 8.76
N TYR A 81 15.47 4.06 9.23
CA TYR A 81 16.00 2.90 9.95
C TYR A 81 16.30 1.79 8.93
N TYR A 82 17.11 2.13 7.93
CA TYR A 82 17.99 1.13 7.31
C TYR A 82 19.22 1.08 8.23
N ASP A 83 19.57 -0.13 8.65
CA ASP A 83 20.58 -0.43 9.66
C ASP A 83 21.89 0.36 9.50
N ALA A 84 22.22 1.20 10.49
CA ALA A 84 23.58 1.73 10.66
C ALA A 84 24.61 0.63 10.97
N GLU A 85 24.19 -0.63 11.15
CA GLU A 85 25.09 -1.77 11.35
C GLU A 85 25.52 -2.45 10.03
N VAL A 86 25.00 -2.04 8.86
CA VAL A 86 25.41 -2.59 7.55
C VAL A 86 26.00 -1.52 6.61
N CYS A 87 25.91 -0.23 6.93
CA CYS A 87 26.67 0.82 6.24
C CYS A 87 28.00 1.11 6.97
N GLY A 88 28.82 0.09 7.12
CA GLY A 88 30.26 0.30 7.24
C GLY A 88 30.74 0.82 5.89
N GLU A 89 31.32 2.02 5.89
CA GLU A 89 31.91 2.73 4.74
C GLU A 89 30.92 3.58 3.93
N PHE A 90 31.02 4.91 4.13
CA PHE A 90 30.67 6.06 3.27
C PHE A 90 29.88 7.15 4.02
N PRO A 91 30.57 8.04 4.76
CA PRO A 91 29.97 9.10 5.56
C PRO A 91 29.86 10.42 4.77
N GLU A 92 29.04 10.49 3.72
CA GLU A 92 28.74 11.76 3.06
C GLU A 92 27.32 11.74 2.50
N MET A 93 26.32 12.05 3.33
CA MET A 93 25.00 12.57 2.91
C MET A 93 24.15 13.02 4.12
N TYR A 94 24.79 13.47 5.21
CA TYR A 94 24.12 13.97 6.41
C TYR A 94 23.91 15.50 6.41
N GLU A 95 24.33 16.20 5.34
CA GLU A 95 24.12 17.64 5.18
C GLU A 95 23.09 17.91 4.08
N MET A 96 21.82 17.63 4.35
CA MET A 96 20.70 18.10 3.53
C MET A 96 19.41 18.31 4.33
N CYS A 97 19.52 18.45 5.65
CA CYS A 97 18.51 19.11 6.48
C CYS A 97 18.88 20.60 6.59
N GLY A 98 18.92 21.28 5.45
CA GLY A 98 18.98 22.73 5.37
C GLY A 98 17.57 23.30 5.32
N ASP A 99 17.22 24.07 6.34
CA ASP A 99 16.29 25.20 6.32
C ASP A 99 14.94 25.02 5.60
N TYR A 100 13.93 24.63 6.36
CA TYR A 100 12.58 25.16 6.14
C TYR A 100 12.35 26.32 7.12
N GLY A 101 12.64 27.53 6.65
CA GLY A 101 12.04 28.84 6.98
C GLY A 101 11.73 29.18 8.44
#